data_AF-A0A5E3WJJ5-F1
#
_entry.id   AF-A0A5E3WJJ5-F1
#
_cell.length_a   1.000
_cell.length_b   1.000
_cell.length_c   1.000
_cell.angle_alpha   90.00
_cell.angle_beta   90.00
_cell.angle_gamma   90.00
#
_symmetry.space_group_name_H-M   'P 1'
#
loop_
_entity.id
_entity.type
_entity.pdbx_description
1 polymer ?
#
loop_
_entity_poly.entity_id
_entity_poly.type
_entity_poly.pdbx_seq_one_letter_code
_entity_poly.pdbx_strand_id
1 'polypeptide(L)'
;MLSFRVLVWATAASATALLDRNLAYRSPFGDHPQFSHDTWSIHARYVHHTRRQVEDASGLVDEHYPTFYGTDFGNSPFIWSSGLNFTHSVASGDPLNTSVLLWTRAEPLSEPSTNQSPESVPVCLSWAIFDNEALIGSPVDAGQAFTSYDADFTLRVEAAGLQPDAVYRFHLADCTDLNNTNPLGRARTISSPHTPADQVNGGKNLTLAVFSCSQYQSGWFNAYGIAAYNTLADTFAHLGDYDDHEVAGQSWKAGTVDSNDSHVGCTFSPSGTCFTDRKLAAVRAYHEWVPVCQVSADNKLRIWRNFQISKLLDLTMLDTRQYDRDLTDLYYNTQYINTISSFANRSLTRPEQEAWLQNTFDQSQARGAVWRIIGSSSHNSTSLGGLISTHGTAIARTALAFLTISNRTTSRTRSSSPATRTPTGSPTSPICPSLPPPAHHRSPSSYTDPNDTANYDPATGEGALGVEFAGTAVTSTSAFGPGMGPAAADNISTALVAAPGNEQLQ
;
A
#
# COMPACT_ATOMS: atom_id res chain seq x y z
N MET A 1 -4.82 -30.53 -41.47
CA MET A 1 -3.77 -29.72 -40.81
C MET A 1 -4.28 -28.44 -40.13
N LEU A 2 -5.49 -27.94 -40.42
CA LEU A 2 -6.05 -26.75 -39.74
C LEU A 2 -6.67 -27.07 -38.34
N SER A 3 -7.27 -28.24 -38.13
CA SER A 3 -7.94 -28.57 -36.85
C SER A 3 -7.00 -28.85 -35.67
N PHE A 4 -5.75 -29.26 -35.91
CA PHE A 4 -4.80 -29.58 -34.83
C PHE A 4 -4.21 -28.32 -34.18
N ARG A 5 -4.10 -27.22 -34.94
CA ARG A 5 -3.59 -25.94 -34.41
C ARG A 5 -4.60 -25.22 -33.53
N VAL A 6 -5.90 -25.35 -33.79
CA VAL A 6 -6.94 -24.68 -32.98
C VAL A 6 -7.12 -25.37 -31.62
N LEU A 7 -6.95 -26.69 -31.55
CA LEU A 7 -7.08 -27.45 -30.30
C LEU A 7 -5.92 -27.20 -29.33
N VAL A 8 -4.69 -27.05 -29.82
CA VAL A 8 -3.49 -26.78 -29.01
C VAL A 8 -3.53 -25.38 -28.35
N TRP A 9 -4.14 -24.39 -29.01
CA TRP A 9 -4.33 -23.06 -28.43
C TRP A 9 -5.44 -23.04 -27.38
N ALA A 10 -6.50 -23.84 -27.56
CA ALA A 10 -7.59 -23.95 -26.59
C ALA A 10 -7.19 -24.73 -25.32
N THR A 11 -6.31 -25.74 -25.43
CA THR A 11 -5.86 -26.52 -24.26
C THR A 11 -4.81 -25.82 -23.41
N ALA A 12 -3.94 -25.01 -24.03
CA ALA A 12 -2.93 -24.26 -23.30
C ALA A 12 -3.53 -23.05 -22.54
N ALA A 13 -4.61 -22.45 -23.07
CA ALA A 13 -5.35 -21.37 -22.40
C ALA A 13 -6.05 -21.81 -21.09
N SER A 14 -6.39 -23.10 -20.96
CA SER A 14 -6.99 -23.64 -19.74
C SER A 14 -5.95 -23.94 -18.65
N ALA A 15 -4.68 -24.09 -19.01
CA ALA A 15 -3.63 -24.56 -18.10
C ALA A 15 -2.89 -23.43 -17.36
N THR A 16 -2.88 -22.20 -17.89
CA THR A 16 -2.38 -21.01 -17.17
C THR A 16 -3.41 -20.41 -16.22
N ALA A 17 -4.69 -20.81 -16.31
CA ALA A 17 -5.79 -20.19 -15.56
C ALA A 17 -5.57 -20.18 -14.03
N LEU A 18 -4.90 -21.19 -13.47
CA LEU A 18 -4.57 -21.25 -12.04
C LEU A 18 -3.44 -20.28 -11.66
N LEU A 19 -2.46 -20.06 -12.55
CA LEU A 19 -1.46 -19.01 -12.39
C LEU A 19 -2.11 -17.64 -12.58
N ASP A 20 -2.90 -17.43 -13.64
CA ASP A 20 -3.52 -16.15 -13.97
C ASP A 20 -4.54 -15.65 -12.92
N ARG A 21 -5.05 -16.56 -12.09
CA ARG A 21 -5.89 -16.25 -10.93
C ARG A 21 -5.10 -15.63 -9.77
N ASN A 22 -3.80 -15.95 -9.65
CA ASN A 22 -2.93 -15.28 -8.70
C ASN A 22 -2.57 -13.89 -9.23
N LEU A 23 -3.19 -12.88 -8.64
CA LEU A 23 -2.97 -11.48 -8.96
C LEU A 23 -1.54 -11.01 -8.65
N ALA A 24 -0.75 -11.76 -7.89
CA ALA A 24 0.68 -11.46 -7.66
C ALA A 24 1.52 -11.62 -8.94
N TYR A 25 1.09 -12.46 -9.90
CA TYR A 25 1.79 -12.61 -11.17
C TYR A 25 1.52 -11.49 -12.17
N ARG A 26 0.46 -10.73 -11.96
CA ARG A 26 0.07 -9.66 -12.89
C ARG A 26 1.01 -8.48 -12.72
N SER A 27 1.54 -8.01 -13.84
CA SER A 27 2.31 -6.77 -13.88
C SER A 27 1.43 -5.66 -13.32
N PRO A 28 1.95 -4.80 -12.43
CA PRO A 28 1.30 -3.52 -12.15
C PRO A 28 1.35 -2.58 -13.36
N PHE A 29 2.06 -2.94 -14.44
CA PHE A 29 2.34 -2.12 -15.60
C PHE A 29 1.91 -2.81 -16.92
N GLY A 30 1.02 -2.20 -17.67
CA GLY A 30 0.35 -2.77 -18.86
C GLY A 30 1.14 -2.56 -20.14
N ASP A 31 2.02 -1.55 -20.18
CA ASP A 31 2.98 -1.29 -21.26
C ASP A 31 4.36 -1.91 -20.99
N HIS A 32 4.54 -2.55 -19.82
CA HIS A 32 5.73 -3.30 -19.47
C HIS A 32 5.41 -4.72 -18.97
N PRO A 33 5.03 -5.63 -19.89
CA PRO A 33 4.76 -7.02 -19.55
C PRO A 33 6.00 -7.77 -19.00
N GLN A 34 7.21 -7.21 -19.13
CA GLN A 34 8.40 -7.80 -18.51
C GLN A 34 8.39 -7.78 -16.97
N PHE A 35 7.53 -6.96 -16.35
CA PHE A 35 7.37 -6.94 -14.90
C PHE A 35 6.16 -7.75 -14.42
N SER A 36 5.33 -8.25 -15.35
CA SER A 36 4.52 -9.43 -15.05
C SER A 36 5.43 -10.63 -15.02
N HIS A 37 5.00 -11.60 -14.25
CA HIS A 37 5.44 -12.95 -14.42
C HIS A 37 4.79 -13.52 -15.67
N ASP A 38 5.60 -13.93 -16.63
CA ASP A 38 5.11 -14.63 -17.81
C ASP A 38 4.60 -16.01 -17.39
N THR A 39 3.30 -16.07 -17.06
CA THR A 39 2.62 -17.27 -16.59
C THR A 39 2.67 -18.40 -17.61
N TRP A 40 2.78 -18.07 -18.91
CA TRP A 40 2.99 -19.05 -19.98
C TRP A 40 4.38 -19.66 -19.93
N SER A 41 5.42 -18.83 -19.78
CA SER A 41 6.79 -19.32 -19.61
C SER A 41 6.94 -20.12 -18.32
N ILE A 42 6.35 -19.66 -17.21
CA ILE A 42 6.33 -20.38 -15.93
C ILE A 42 5.67 -21.75 -16.11
N HIS A 43 4.47 -21.79 -16.71
CA HIS A 43 3.77 -23.03 -17.00
C HIS A 43 4.61 -23.96 -17.90
N ALA A 44 5.23 -23.43 -18.96
CA ALA A 44 6.09 -24.20 -19.85
C ALA A 44 7.29 -24.80 -19.11
N ARG A 45 7.91 -24.07 -18.18
CA ARG A 45 9.00 -24.62 -17.33
C ARG A 45 8.53 -25.80 -16.50
N TYR A 46 7.32 -25.75 -15.95
CA TYR A 46 6.75 -26.87 -15.19
C TYR A 46 6.44 -28.08 -16.06
N VAL A 47 5.88 -27.88 -17.25
CA VAL A 47 5.67 -28.96 -18.22
C VAL A 47 6.99 -29.60 -18.64
N HIS A 48 8.05 -28.79 -18.82
CA HIS A 48 9.38 -29.31 -19.13
C HIS A 48 10.01 -30.09 -17.97
N HIS A 49 9.90 -29.58 -16.73
CA HIS A 49 10.37 -30.28 -15.54
C HIS A 49 9.66 -31.64 -15.39
N THR A 50 8.34 -31.62 -15.48
CA THR A 50 7.46 -32.80 -15.51
C THR A 50 7.94 -33.83 -16.51
N ARG A 51 8.15 -33.43 -17.77
CA ARG A 51 8.58 -34.36 -18.84
C ARG A 51 9.90 -35.05 -18.53
N ARG A 52 10.87 -34.35 -17.92
CA ARG A 52 12.16 -34.95 -17.53
C ARG A 52 12.03 -35.99 -16.43
N GLN A 53 11.04 -35.86 -15.54
CA GLN A 53 10.79 -36.84 -14.47
C GLN A 53 10.09 -38.11 -14.99
N VAL A 54 9.52 -38.09 -16.21
CA VAL A 54 8.77 -39.21 -16.82
C VAL A 54 9.65 -40.09 -17.72
N GLU A 55 10.98 -39.89 -17.75
CA GLU A 55 11.90 -40.69 -18.55
C GLU A 55 12.21 -42.08 -17.94
N ASP A 56 11.19 -42.95 -17.89
CA ASP A 56 11.28 -44.36 -18.27
C ASP A 56 9.87 -44.87 -18.66
N ALA A 57 9.40 -44.45 -19.82
CA ALA A 57 8.13 -44.88 -20.40
C ALA A 57 8.33 -45.42 -21.81
N SER A 58 9.37 -46.23 -22.02
CA SER A 58 9.73 -46.83 -23.31
C SER A 58 8.64 -47.73 -23.96
N GLY A 59 7.46 -47.86 -23.33
CA GLY A 59 6.31 -48.59 -23.85
C GLY A 59 5.00 -47.81 -23.97
N LEU A 60 4.94 -46.50 -23.70
CA LEU A 60 3.69 -45.73 -23.79
C LEU A 60 3.57 -45.02 -25.14
N VAL A 61 2.51 -45.39 -25.88
CA VAL A 61 2.06 -44.70 -27.09
C VAL A 61 1.48 -43.35 -26.67
N ASP A 62 1.86 -42.30 -27.41
CA ASP A 62 1.47 -40.90 -27.25
C ASP A 62 -0.03 -40.72 -26.98
N GLU A 63 -0.43 -40.62 -25.71
CA GLU A 63 -1.73 -40.07 -25.34
C GLU A 63 -1.63 -39.20 -24.08
N HIS A 64 -2.01 -37.93 -24.28
CA HIS A 64 -2.27 -36.85 -23.33
C HIS A 64 -1.08 -36.03 -22.78
N TYR A 65 -1.05 -34.78 -23.23
CA TYR A 65 -0.38 -33.67 -22.54
C TYR A 65 -0.77 -33.67 -21.04
N PRO A 66 0.16 -33.31 -20.12
CA PRO A 66 -0.20 -33.04 -18.74
C PRO A 66 -1.20 -31.88 -18.75
N THR A 67 -2.45 -32.24 -18.59
CA THR A 67 -3.55 -31.30 -18.50
C THR A 67 -3.95 -31.29 -17.05
N PHE A 68 -3.86 -30.12 -16.41
CA PHE A 68 -4.27 -29.91 -15.03
C PHE A 68 -5.80 -30.02 -14.95
N TYR A 69 -6.34 -31.24 -14.99
CA TYR A 69 -7.76 -31.52 -14.82
C TYR A 69 -7.97 -32.34 -13.54
N GLY A 70 -8.73 -31.78 -12.60
CA GLY A 70 -9.15 -32.48 -11.39
C GLY A 70 -8.95 -31.64 -10.12
N THR A 71 -9.85 -31.82 -9.16
CA THR A 71 -9.87 -31.13 -7.86
C THR A 71 -9.01 -31.84 -6.80
N ASP A 72 -8.39 -32.97 -7.12
CA ASP A 72 -7.54 -33.75 -6.21
C ASP A 72 -6.09 -33.71 -6.70
N PHE A 73 -5.28 -32.89 -6.02
CA PHE A 73 -3.86 -32.72 -6.30
C PHE A 73 -2.97 -33.52 -5.34
N GLY A 74 -3.54 -34.28 -4.40
CA GLY A 74 -2.80 -34.97 -3.33
C GLY A 74 -1.78 -36.01 -3.84
N ASN A 75 -1.94 -36.48 -5.08
CA ASN A 75 -1.03 -37.41 -5.75
C ASN A 75 -0.37 -36.83 -7.02
N SER A 76 -0.45 -35.51 -7.24
CA SER A 76 0.10 -34.89 -8.44
C SER A 76 1.63 -34.74 -8.33
N PRO A 77 2.43 -35.42 -9.18
CA PRO A 77 3.89 -35.25 -9.18
C PRO A 77 4.33 -33.90 -9.77
N PHE A 78 3.38 -33.01 -10.09
CA PHE A 78 3.59 -31.75 -10.80
C PHE A 78 3.30 -30.52 -9.95
N ILE A 79 2.93 -30.72 -8.68
CA ILE A 79 2.62 -29.68 -7.70
C ILE A 79 3.38 -30.05 -6.42
N TRP A 80 3.82 -29.02 -5.70
CA TRP A 80 4.50 -29.22 -4.42
C TRP A 80 3.57 -29.92 -3.43
N SER A 81 3.99 -31.05 -2.87
CA SER A 81 3.17 -31.89 -1.98
C SER A 81 3.80 -32.17 -0.62
N SER A 82 4.96 -31.58 -0.34
CA SER A 82 5.75 -31.84 0.87
C SER A 82 5.39 -30.93 2.03
N GLY A 83 4.20 -30.34 1.97
CA GLY A 83 3.73 -29.35 2.91
C GLY A 83 4.31 -27.94 2.67
N LEU A 84 3.57 -27.00 3.23
CA LEU A 84 3.77 -25.55 3.14
C LEU A 84 3.86 -24.94 4.54
N ASN A 85 4.61 -23.85 4.65
CA ASN A 85 4.70 -23.02 5.83
C ASN A 85 4.16 -21.61 5.53
N PHE A 86 3.11 -21.21 6.24
CA PHE A 86 2.50 -19.89 6.10
C PHE A 86 3.25 -18.83 6.90
N THR A 87 4.47 -18.52 6.46
CA THR A 87 5.46 -17.70 7.21
C THR A 87 4.98 -16.29 7.55
N HIS A 88 4.10 -15.72 6.73
CA HIS A 88 3.59 -14.34 6.90
C HIS A 88 2.09 -14.30 7.18
N SER A 89 1.52 -15.41 7.67
CA SER A 89 0.09 -15.52 7.99
C SER A 89 -0.77 -15.08 6.80
N VAL A 90 -1.81 -14.26 7.03
CA VAL A 90 -2.71 -13.77 5.98
C VAL A 90 -3.05 -12.30 6.14
N ALA A 91 -3.51 -11.71 5.05
CA ALA A 91 -4.07 -10.37 5.02
C ALA A 91 -5.31 -10.32 4.12
N SER A 92 -6.16 -9.32 4.35
CA SER A 92 -7.18 -8.89 3.40
C SER A 92 -7.08 -7.38 3.18
N GLY A 93 -7.50 -6.89 2.03
CA GLY A 93 -7.31 -5.49 1.68
C GLY A 93 -8.12 -5.00 0.49
N ASP A 94 -8.04 -3.69 0.25
CA ASP A 94 -8.80 -2.93 -0.75
C ASP A 94 -10.27 -3.40 -0.89
N PRO A 95 -11.06 -3.36 0.19
CA PRO A 95 -12.43 -3.87 0.17
C PRO A 95 -13.33 -3.01 -0.73
N LEU A 96 -14.09 -3.69 -1.58
CA LEU A 96 -15.25 -3.15 -2.28
C LEU A 96 -16.53 -3.58 -1.56
N ASN A 97 -17.68 -3.12 -2.08
CA ASN A 97 -18.97 -3.52 -1.52
C ASN A 97 -19.36 -4.96 -1.86
N THR A 98 -18.74 -5.56 -2.87
CA THR A 98 -19.05 -6.94 -3.32
C THR A 98 -17.81 -7.82 -3.44
N SER A 99 -16.63 -7.32 -3.13
CA SER A 99 -15.40 -8.10 -3.19
C SER A 99 -14.35 -7.61 -2.21
N VAL A 100 -13.36 -8.46 -1.93
CA VAL A 100 -12.20 -8.14 -1.11
C VAL A 100 -10.99 -8.94 -1.61
N LEU A 101 -9.80 -8.36 -1.51
CA LEU A 101 -8.57 -9.11 -1.77
C LEU A 101 -8.21 -9.99 -0.58
N LEU A 102 -7.79 -11.21 -0.86
CA LEU A 102 -7.21 -12.16 0.10
C LEU A 102 -5.73 -12.37 -0.26
N TRP A 103 -4.87 -12.42 0.75
CA TRP A 103 -3.43 -12.56 0.56
C TRP A 103 -2.79 -13.50 1.58
N THR A 104 -1.77 -14.25 1.15
CA THR A 104 -0.89 -15.06 2.00
C THR A 104 0.48 -15.25 1.33
N ARG A 105 1.49 -15.68 2.11
CA ARG A 105 2.75 -16.27 1.60
C ARG A 105 2.84 -17.72 2.09
N ALA A 106 2.91 -18.67 1.17
CA ALA A 106 2.91 -20.11 1.48
C ALA A 106 4.20 -20.77 0.98
N GLU A 107 5.22 -20.78 1.84
CA GLU A 107 6.56 -21.21 1.49
C GLU A 107 6.69 -22.74 1.54
N PRO A 108 7.18 -23.40 0.49
CA PRO A 108 7.46 -24.84 0.50
C PRO A 108 8.40 -25.25 1.64
N LEU A 109 8.05 -26.30 2.37
CA LEU A 109 8.97 -26.92 3.33
C LEU A 109 10.07 -27.67 2.58
N SER A 110 11.34 -27.49 2.94
CA SER A 110 12.45 -28.18 2.26
C SER A 110 12.34 -29.70 2.35
N GLU A 111 12.41 -30.40 1.23
CA GLU A 111 12.49 -31.86 1.20
C GLU A 111 13.92 -32.35 1.41
N PRO A 112 14.21 -33.14 2.46
CA PRO A 112 15.55 -33.71 2.67
C PRO A 112 15.91 -34.79 1.63
N SER A 113 14.92 -35.34 0.93
CA SER A 113 15.04 -36.62 0.21
C SER A 113 14.97 -36.52 -1.32
N THR A 114 14.42 -35.42 -1.85
CA THR A 114 14.36 -35.17 -3.30
C THR A 114 15.34 -34.07 -3.68
N ASN A 115 16.18 -34.28 -4.70
CA ASN A 115 17.00 -33.22 -5.32
C ASN A 115 16.15 -32.15 -6.06
N GLN A 116 14.86 -31.99 -5.71
CA GLN A 116 13.94 -31.04 -6.32
C GLN A 116 14.03 -29.72 -5.56
N SER A 117 14.48 -28.67 -6.27
CA SER A 117 14.42 -27.31 -5.75
C SER A 117 12.95 -26.84 -5.75
N PRO A 118 12.47 -26.20 -4.66
CA PRO A 118 11.15 -25.55 -4.61
C PRO A 118 10.91 -24.55 -5.75
N GLU A 119 11.98 -24.03 -6.35
CA GLU A 119 11.91 -23.14 -7.53
C GLU A 119 11.36 -23.83 -8.78
N SER A 120 11.40 -25.16 -8.82
CA SER A 120 11.09 -25.97 -10.02
C SER A 120 9.66 -26.47 -10.08
N VAL A 121 8.88 -26.35 -9.00
CA VAL A 121 7.54 -26.94 -8.89
C VAL A 121 6.56 -25.88 -8.36
N PRO A 122 5.36 -25.71 -8.96
CA PRO A 122 4.37 -24.77 -8.45
C PRO A 122 3.75 -25.25 -7.14
N VAL A 123 3.34 -24.30 -6.31
CA VAL A 123 2.52 -24.53 -5.12
C VAL A 123 1.05 -24.28 -5.48
N CYS A 124 0.17 -25.22 -5.15
CA CYS A 124 -1.27 -25.04 -5.28
C CYS A 124 -1.88 -24.63 -3.95
N LEU A 125 -2.64 -23.54 -3.96
CA LEU A 125 -3.45 -23.11 -2.84
C LEU A 125 -4.93 -23.10 -3.22
N SER A 126 -5.73 -23.72 -2.38
CA SER A 126 -7.17 -23.50 -2.36
C SER A 126 -7.50 -22.34 -1.42
N TRP A 127 -8.56 -21.60 -1.70
CA TRP A 127 -9.04 -20.52 -0.86
C TRP A 127 -10.55 -20.56 -0.78
N ALA A 128 -11.10 -20.17 0.36
CA ALA A 128 -12.53 -20.12 0.59
C ALA A 128 -12.88 -19.00 1.57
N ILE A 129 -13.99 -18.31 1.30
CA ILE A 129 -14.54 -17.25 2.15
C ILE A 129 -15.97 -17.60 2.59
N PHE A 130 -16.25 -17.38 3.86
CA PHE A 130 -17.49 -17.76 4.54
C PHE A 130 -18.08 -16.56 5.26
N ASP A 131 -19.40 -16.50 5.29
CA ASP A 131 -20.21 -15.50 5.99
C ASP A 131 -20.39 -15.82 7.49
N ASN A 132 -19.73 -16.87 7.97
CA ASN A 132 -19.88 -17.36 9.34
C ASN A 132 -18.54 -17.76 9.96
N GLU A 133 -18.44 -17.55 11.27
CA GLU A 133 -17.25 -17.83 12.09
C GLU A 133 -16.86 -19.31 12.14
N ALA A 134 -17.84 -20.20 11.98
CA ALA A 134 -17.65 -21.64 12.13
C ALA A 134 -17.20 -22.34 10.84
N LEU A 135 -17.16 -21.62 9.71
CA LEU A 135 -16.85 -22.16 8.38
C LEU A 135 -17.76 -23.34 7.98
N ILE A 136 -19.03 -23.27 8.38
CA ILE A 136 -20.01 -24.33 8.12
C ILE A 136 -20.78 -24.00 6.84
N GLY A 137 -21.08 -25.05 6.07
CA GLY A 137 -21.88 -24.95 4.84
C GLY A 137 -21.02 -24.67 3.62
N SER A 138 -21.66 -24.19 2.55
CA SER A 138 -20.96 -23.81 1.32
C SER A 138 -20.30 -22.44 1.51
N PRO A 139 -19.04 -22.26 1.08
CA PRO A 139 -18.42 -20.94 1.06
C PRO A 139 -19.19 -20.01 0.11
N VAL A 140 -19.13 -18.72 0.38
CA VAL A 140 -19.72 -17.67 -0.46
C VAL A 140 -18.98 -17.59 -1.80
N ASP A 141 -17.66 -17.70 -1.74
CA ASP A 141 -16.78 -17.82 -2.90
C ASP A 141 -15.58 -18.71 -2.54
N ALA A 142 -15.07 -19.42 -3.54
CA ALA A 142 -13.94 -20.31 -3.36
C ALA A 142 -13.25 -20.58 -4.69
N GLY A 143 -11.97 -20.94 -4.61
CA GLY A 143 -11.20 -21.29 -5.78
C GLY A 143 -9.86 -21.92 -5.46
N GLN A 144 -9.11 -22.18 -6.52
CA GLN A 144 -7.74 -22.65 -6.47
C GLN A 144 -6.87 -21.74 -7.32
N ALA A 145 -5.65 -21.50 -6.89
CA ALA A 145 -4.66 -20.72 -7.62
C ALA A 145 -3.25 -21.24 -7.34
N PHE A 146 -2.35 -21.03 -8.28
CA PHE A 146 -0.95 -21.45 -8.15
C PHE A 146 -0.08 -20.26 -7.73
N THR A 147 0.94 -20.54 -6.93
CA THR A 147 2.05 -19.63 -6.63
C THR A 147 3.39 -20.34 -6.85
N SER A 148 4.49 -19.58 -6.87
CA SER A 148 5.82 -20.08 -7.18
C SER A 148 6.89 -19.16 -6.60
N TYR A 149 8.13 -19.62 -6.66
CA TYR A 149 9.30 -18.82 -6.34
C TYR A 149 9.34 -17.48 -7.10
N ASP A 150 8.81 -17.41 -8.32
CA ASP A 150 8.82 -16.18 -9.12
C ASP A 150 8.08 -15.03 -8.40
N ALA A 151 6.96 -15.33 -7.74
CA ALA A 151 6.19 -14.39 -6.92
C ALA A 151 6.46 -14.55 -5.42
N ASP A 152 7.64 -15.08 -5.05
CA ASP A 152 8.05 -15.37 -3.67
C ASP A 152 6.99 -16.17 -2.86
N PHE A 153 6.33 -17.10 -3.55
CA PHE A 153 5.25 -17.92 -3.02
C PHE A 153 4.08 -17.12 -2.40
N THR A 154 3.92 -15.87 -2.80
CA THR A 154 2.77 -15.05 -2.42
C THR A 154 1.57 -15.41 -3.29
N LEU A 155 0.39 -15.45 -2.68
CA LEU A 155 -0.87 -15.58 -3.38
C LEU A 155 -1.74 -14.39 -3.05
N ARG A 156 -2.22 -13.71 -4.09
CA ARG A 156 -3.23 -12.67 -4.00
C ARG A 156 -4.41 -13.02 -4.90
N VAL A 157 -5.61 -13.10 -4.34
CA VAL A 157 -6.85 -13.38 -5.09
C VAL A 157 -7.94 -12.39 -4.70
N GLU A 158 -8.89 -12.17 -5.60
CA GLU A 158 -10.10 -11.40 -5.30
C GLU A 158 -11.25 -12.38 -5.04
N ALA A 159 -11.84 -12.31 -3.84
CA ALA A 159 -13.08 -13.01 -3.52
C ALA A 159 -14.25 -12.08 -3.84
N ALA A 160 -15.22 -12.54 -4.63
CA ALA A 160 -16.32 -11.74 -5.16
C ALA A 160 -17.69 -12.28 -4.73
N GLY A 161 -18.77 -11.63 -5.19
CA GLY A 161 -20.15 -12.04 -4.86
C GLY A 161 -20.54 -11.81 -3.39
N LEU A 162 -19.76 -11.00 -2.68
CA LEU A 162 -19.96 -10.71 -1.26
C LEU A 162 -21.10 -9.71 -1.08
N GLN A 163 -21.74 -9.76 0.09
CA GLN A 163 -22.73 -8.77 0.50
C GLN A 163 -22.01 -7.51 1.02
N PRO A 164 -22.57 -6.31 0.74
CA PRO A 164 -22.05 -5.07 1.31
C PRO A 164 -22.15 -5.03 2.83
N ASP A 165 -21.22 -4.30 3.45
CA ASP A 165 -21.20 -4.04 4.90
C ASP A 165 -21.25 -5.31 5.77
N ALA A 166 -20.54 -6.36 5.36
CA ALA A 166 -20.55 -7.67 6.01
C ALA A 166 -19.14 -8.12 6.40
N VAL A 167 -19.06 -8.87 7.50
CA VAL A 167 -17.82 -9.48 8.00
C VAL A 167 -17.76 -10.93 7.52
N TYR A 168 -16.58 -11.33 7.06
CA TYR A 168 -16.30 -12.64 6.53
C TYR A 168 -15.10 -13.29 7.21
N ARG A 169 -15.09 -14.62 7.22
CA ARG A 169 -13.92 -15.42 7.56
C ARG A 169 -13.40 -16.13 6.34
N PHE A 170 -12.07 -16.20 6.21
CA PHE A 170 -11.45 -16.86 5.07
C PHE A 170 -10.22 -17.64 5.50
N HIS A 171 -9.94 -18.69 4.74
CA HIS A 171 -8.69 -19.42 4.85
C HIS A 171 -8.21 -19.81 3.46
N LEU A 172 -6.93 -20.12 3.40
CA LEU A 172 -6.24 -20.72 2.28
C LEU A 172 -5.59 -22.01 2.80
N ALA A 173 -5.60 -23.02 1.96
CA ALA A 173 -5.09 -24.34 2.29
C ALA A 173 -4.22 -24.87 1.16
N ASP A 174 -3.21 -25.65 1.52
CA ASP A 174 -2.50 -26.49 0.56
C ASP A 174 -3.51 -27.38 -0.18
N CYS A 175 -3.51 -27.38 -1.52
CA CYS A 175 -4.40 -28.25 -2.28
C CYS A 175 -4.10 -29.75 -2.09
N THR A 176 -2.90 -30.09 -1.62
CA THR A 176 -2.44 -31.47 -1.40
C THR A 176 -2.77 -31.97 0.01
N ASP A 177 -2.91 -31.06 0.99
CA ASP A 177 -3.39 -31.35 2.35
C ASP A 177 -4.27 -30.18 2.85
N LEU A 178 -5.59 -30.36 2.77
CA LEU A 178 -6.55 -29.32 3.19
C LEU A 178 -6.51 -29.03 4.70
N ASN A 179 -5.81 -29.82 5.52
CA ASN A 179 -5.58 -29.48 6.92
C ASN A 179 -4.42 -28.50 7.10
N ASN A 180 -3.49 -28.44 6.13
CA ASN A 180 -2.41 -27.48 6.12
C ASN A 180 -2.93 -26.11 5.65
N THR A 181 -3.32 -25.29 6.62
CA THR A 181 -3.99 -24.00 6.40
C THR A 181 -3.24 -22.87 7.08
N ASN A 182 -3.40 -21.66 6.56
CA ASN A 182 -2.98 -20.46 7.28
C ASN A 182 -3.87 -20.20 8.51
N PRO A 183 -3.44 -19.31 9.43
CA PRO A 183 -4.31 -18.83 10.52
C PRO A 183 -5.59 -18.18 9.98
N LEU A 184 -6.74 -18.44 10.62
CA LEU A 184 -8.04 -17.97 10.12
C LEU A 184 -8.09 -16.44 9.93
N GLY A 185 -8.32 -16.01 8.69
CA GLY A 185 -8.42 -14.61 8.31
C GLY A 185 -9.80 -14.00 8.58
N ARG A 186 -9.83 -12.68 8.74
CA ARG A 186 -11.07 -11.88 8.81
C ARG A 186 -11.03 -10.78 7.76
N ALA A 187 -12.12 -10.62 7.03
CA ALA A 187 -12.30 -9.57 6.03
C ALA A 187 -13.62 -8.84 6.27
N ARG A 188 -13.75 -7.61 5.76
CA ARG A 188 -14.99 -6.84 5.80
C ARG A 188 -15.17 -6.09 4.48
N THR A 189 -16.34 -6.23 3.87
CA THR A 189 -16.73 -5.41 2.71
C THR A 189 -17.19 -4.03 3.17
N ILE A 190 -16.96 -3.02 2.33
CA ILE A 190 -17.52 -1.69 2.60
C ILE A 190 -19.01 -1.67 2.27
N SER A 191 -19.76 -0.73 2.86
CA SER A 191 -21.15 -0.49 2.49
C SER A 191 -21.28 0.01 1.04
N SER A 192 -22.41 -0.26 0.39
CA SER A 192 -22.72 0.28 -0.93
C SER A 192 -22.66 1.82 -0.93
N PRO A 193 -22.15 2.48 -1.98
CA PRO A 193 -22.01 3.95 -2.03
C PRO A 193 -23.32 4.72 -1.79
N HIS A 194 -24.47 4.10 -2.05
CA HIS A 194 -25.79 4.75 -1.95
C HIS A 194 -26.49 4.49 -0.60
N THR A 195 -25.91 3.68 0.29
CA THR A 195 -26.46 3.43 1.62
C THR A 195 -26.57 4.75 2.40
N PRO A 196 -27.70 5.03 3.08
CA PRO A 196 -27.82 6.20 3.95
C PRO A 196 -26.73 6.26 5.03
N ALA A 197 -26.26 7.47 5.35
CA ALA A 197 -25.14 7.66 6.28
C ALA A 197 -25.44 7.14 7.71
N ASP A 198 -26.71 7.15 8.12
CA ASP A 198 -27.19 6.65 9.40
C ASP A 198 -27.39 5.13 9.45
N GLN A 199 -27.19 4.43 8.33
CA GLN A 199 -27.34 2.96 8.22
C GLN A 199 -26.02 2.22 8.08
N VAL A 200 -24.90 2.94 7.87
CA VAL A 200 -23.57 2.35 7.80
C VAL A 200 -23.22 1.57 9.07
N ASN A 201 -22.47 0.48 8.94
CA ASN A 201 -22.12 -0.41 10.05
C ASN A 201 -23.35 -0.91 10.84
N GLY A 202 -24.45 -1.18 10.13
CA GLY A 202 -25.73 -1.56 10.73
C GLY A 202 -26.30 -0.47 11.66
N GLY A 203 -26.05 0.80 11.37
CA GLY A 203 -26.47 1.96 12.18
C GLY A 203 -25.60 2.23 13.41
N LYS A 204 -24.43 1.60 13.51
CA LYS A 204 -23.44 1.84 14.57
C LYS A 204 -22.35 2.80 14.10
N ASN A 205 -21.59 3.33 15.04
CA ASN A 205 -20.41 4.14 14.71
C ASN A 205 -19.40 3.31 13.90
N LEU A 206 -18.86 3.92 12.84
CA LEU A 206 -17.76 3.35 12.08
C LEU A 206 -16.44 3.78 12.71
N THR A 207 -15.57 2.83 13.03
CA THR A 207 -14.26 3.10 13.63
C THR A 207 -13.13 2.81 12.65
N LEU A 208 -12.39 3.85 12.27
CA LEU A 208 -11.20 3.74 11.41
C LEU A 208 -9.93 3.84 12.27
N ALA A 209 -9.07 2.83 12.19
CA ALA A 209 -7.72 2.87 12.75
C ALA A 209 -6.70 3.26 11.67
N VAL A 210 -5.75 4.12 12.02
CA VAL A 210 -4.79 4.70 11.08
C VAL A 210 -3.38 4.47 11.58
N PHE A 211 -2.51 3.99 10.69
CA PHE A 211 -1.11 3.67 10.96
C PHE A 211 -0.16 4.27 9.94
N SER A 212 1.10 4.42 10.33
CA SER A 212 2.20 4.90 9.49
C SER A 212 3.55 4.64 10.17
N CYS A 213 4.64 4.66 9.41
CA CYS A 213 6.02 4.70 9.93
C CYS A 213 6.34 3.55 10.91
N SER A 214 6.55 2.37 10.33
CA SER A 214 6.76 1.09 11.02
C SER A 214 8.19 0.60 10.90
N GLN A 215 9.17 1.47 11.15
CA GLN A 215 10.59 1.10 11.11
C GLN A 215 10.90 -0.07 12.04
N TYR A 216 11.28 -1.20 11.44
CA TYR A 216 11.51 -2.45 12.14
C TYR A 216 12.67 -2.36 13.15
N GLN A 217 13.74 -1.63 12.81
CA GLN A 217 14.92 -1.50 13.68
C GLN A 217 14.68 -0.61 14.91
N SER A 218 13.60 0.18 14.91
CA SER A 218 13.37 1.22 15.94
C SER A 218 12.55 0.75 17.13
N GLY A 219 11.84 -0.38 17.03
CA GLY A 219 11.11 -0.92 18.16
C GLY A 219 10.17 -2.07 17.83
N TRP A 220 9.47 -2.55 18.87
CA TRP A 220 8.46 -3.59 18.75
C TRP A 220 7.13 -3.03 18.25
N PHE A 221 6.41 -3.79 17.43
CA PHE A 221 5.10 -3.43 16.88
C PHE A 221 3.94 -3.59 17.88
N ASN A 222 4.09 -3.02 19.09
CA ASN A 222 3.07 -3.07 20.13
C ASN A 222 1.76 -2.39 19.69
N ALA A 223 1.83 -1.34 18.86
CA ALA A 223 0.64 -0.69 18.30
C ALA A 223 -0.21 -1.65 17.46
N TYR A 224 0.42 -2.46 16.61
CA TYR A 224 -0.28 -3.52 15.87
C TYR A 224 -0.79 -4.62 16.78
N GLY A 225 -0.01 -5.01 17.80
CA GLY A 225 -0.47 -5.97 18.80
C GLY A 225 -1.76 -5.52 19.49
N ILE A 226 -1.80 -4.28 19.99
CA ILE A 226 -3.01 -3.72 20.61
C ILE A 226 -4.16 -3.64 19.61
N ALA A 227 -3.92 -3.26 18.37
CA ALA A 227 -4.95 -3.20 17.34
C ALA A 227 -5.52 -4.58 16.98
N ALA A 228 -4.69 -5.63 17.01
CA ALA A 228 -5.14 -7.00 16.78
C ALA A 228 -6.00 -7.53 17.94
N TYR A 229 -5.70 -7.16 19.20
CA TYR A 229 -6.52 -7.52 20.36
C TYR A 229 -7.76 -6.65 20.51
N ASN A 230 -7.68 -5.37 20.14
CA ASN A 230 -8.76 -4.40 20.25
C ASN A 230 -9.57 -4.36 18.95
N THR A 231 -10.60 -5.20 18.87
CA THR A 231 -11.45 -5.38 17.69
C THR A 231 -12.47 -4.25 17.46
N LEU A 232 -12.34 -3.11 18.13
CA LEU A 232 -13.22 -1.95 17.93
C LEU A 232 -13.10 -1.34 16.54
N ALA A 233 -11.93 -1.46 15.89
CA ALA A 233 -11.73 -0.93 14.54
C ALA A 233 -12.44 -1.79 13.49
N ASP A 234 -13.25 -1.14 12.65
CA ASP A 234 -13.93 -1.76 11.52
C ASP A 234 -13.03 -1.84 10.30
N THR A 235 -12.11 -0.89 10.15
CA THR A 235 -11.20 -0.77 9.01
C THR A 235 -9.87 -0.20 9.47
N PHE A 236 -8.81 -0.59 8.78
CA PHE A 236 -7.45 -0.14 9.01
C PHE A 236 -6.92 0.55 7.76
N ALA A 237 -6.33 1.73 7.93
CA ALA A 237 -5.65 2.46 6.87
C ALA A 237 -4.17 2.64 7.23
N HIS A 238 -3.27 2.30 6.31
CA HIS A 238 -1.85 2.57 6.44
C HIS A 238 -1.45 3.68 5.48
N LEU A 239 -0.85 4.76 5.97
CA LEU A 239 -0.58 5.97 5.19
C LEU A 239 0.79 5.99 4.49
N GLY A 240 1.61 4.96 4.68
CA GLY A 240 2.95 4.83 4.10
C GLY A 240 4.04 4.60 5.16
N ASP A 241 5.26 4.35 4.73
CA ASP A 241 6.38 3.93 5.59
C ASP A 241 6.06 2.63 6.36
N TYR A 242 5.43 1.64 5.70
CA TYR A 242 5.19 0.30 6.24
C TYR A 242 6.49 -0.49 6.45
N ASP A 243 7.49 -0.30 5.59
CA ASP A 243 8.83 -0.90 5.75
C ASP A 243 9.92 0.15 6.04
N ASP A 244 9.50 1.38 6.39
CA ASP A 244 10.30 2.61 6.59
C ASP A 244 10.79 3.27 5.29
N HIS A 245 10.93 2.53 4.19
CA HIS A 245 11.54 3.01 2.94
C HIS A 245 11.00 2.26 1.70
N GLU A 246 9.67 2.27 1.47
CA GLU A 246 8.98 1.44 0.46
C GLU A 246 9.64 1.44 -0.93
N VAL A 247 10.33 2.53 -1.24
CA VAL A 247 11.26 2.60 -2.38
C VAL A 247 12.63 3.07 -1.91
N ALA A 248 12.66 4.23 -1.23
CA ALA A 248 13.85 4.84 -0.64
C ALA A 248 13.50 6.07 0.22
N GLY A 249 14.44 6.46 1.09
CA GLY A 249 14.41 7.73 1.82
C GLY A 249 14.43 8.93 0.88
N GLN A 250 13.56 9.91 1.14
CA GLN A 250 13.45 11.17 0.39
C GLN A 250 13.44 11.00 -1.14
N SER A 251 12.72 9.99 -1.65
CA SER A 251 12.59 9.76 -3.09
C SER A 251 11.89 10.92 -3.82
N TRP A 252 12.27 11.16 -5.05
CA TRP A 252 11.62 12.05 -6.01
C TRP A 252 11.73 11.39 -7.39
N LYS A 253 11.06 11.95 -8.40
CA LYS A 253 10.86 11.26 -9.69
C LYS A 253 12.12 10.70 -10.37
N ALA A 254 13.28 11.30 -10.15
CA ALA A 254 14.55 10.82 -10.73
C ALA A 254 15.61 10.46 -9.68
N GLY A 255 15.29 10.41 -8.38
CA GLY A 255 16.32 10.10 -7.38
C GLY A 255 15.83 10.04 -5.94
N THR A 256 16.79 10.12 -5.03
CA THR A 256 16.68 9.98 -3.57
C THR A 256 17.75 10.84 -2.92
N VAL A 257 17.87 10.80 -1.60
CA VAL A 257 19.02 11.41 -0.90
C VAL A 257 20.36 10.75 -1.30
N ASP A 258 20.37 9.43 -1.53
CA ASP A 258 21.60 8.65 -1.71
C ASP A 258 21.88 8.24 -3.17
N SER A 259 20.99 8.58 -4.09
CA SER A 259 21.12 8.22 -5.52
C SER A 259 20.32 9.16 -6.40
N ASN A 260 20.83 9.51 -7.59
CA ASN A 260 20.11 10.28 -8.59
C ASN A 260 20.43 9.77 -10.00
N ASP A 261 19.40 9.64 -10.82
CA ASP A 261 19.50 9.27 -12.23
C ASP A 261 19.84 10.54 -13.03
N SER A 262 21.03 10.53 -13.67
CA SER A 262 21.51 11.67 -14.45
C SER A 262 21.75 11.27 -15.91
N HIS A 263 21.84 12.27 -16.80
CA HIS A 263 22.18 12.02 -18.21
C HIS A 263 23.57 11.39 -18.40
N VAL A 264 24.46 11.48 -17.41
CA VAL A 264 25.80 10.85 -17.45
C VAL A 264 25.83 9.47 -16.78
N GLY A 265 24.69 8.98 -16.29
CA GLY A 265 24.54 7.67 -15.67
C GLY A 265 24.01 7.73 -14.23
N CYS A 266 23.98 6.56 -13.59
CA CYS A 266 23.43 6.34 -12.26
C CYS A 266 24.57 6.40 -11.23
N THR A 267 25.08 7.62 -11.02
CA THR A 267 26.42 7.91 -10.47
C THR A 267 26.63 7.51 -9.01
N PHE A 268 25.58 7.14 -8.26
CA PHE A 268 25.66 7.01 -6.80
C PHE A 268 25.02 5.75 -6.21
N SER A 269 24.54 4.81 -7.03
CA SER A 269 24.00 3.56 -6.51
C SER A 269 25.14 2.58 -6.16
N PRO A 270 25.27 2.12 -4.90
CA PRO A 270 26.24 1.09 -4.53
C PRO A 270 26.05 -0.22 -5.30
N SER A 271 24.82 -0.47 -5.78
CA SER A 271 24.47 -1.62 -6.61
C SER A 271 24.81 -1.46 -8.10
N GLY A 272 25.18 -0.27 -8.55
CA GLY A 272 25.33 0.06 -9.97
C GLY A 272 24.01 0.19 -10.75
N THR A 273 22.87 -0.10 -10.11
CA THR A 273 21.53 -0.01 -10.71
C THR A 273 20.93 1.39 -10.58
N CYS A 274 20.21 1.84 -11.60
CA CYS A 274 19.52 3.13 -11.59
C CYS A 274 18.38 3.17 -10.57
N PHE A 275 18.10 4.36 -10.04
CA PHE A 275 17.02 4.54 -9.08
C PHE A 275 15.66 4.16 -9.70
N THR A 276 15.44 4.49 -10.97
CA THR A 276 14.20 4.14 -11.67
C THR A 276 13.97 2.62 -11.70
N ASP A 277 15.01 1.82 -11.94
CA ASP A 277 14.89 0.35 -11.92
C ASP A 277 14.61 -0.17 -10.51
N ARG A 278 15.31 0.36 -9.51
CA ARG A 278 15.06 0.04 -8.09
C ARG A 278 13.61 0.37 -7.71
N LYS A 279 13.08 1.49 -8.17
CA LYS A 279 11.70 1.92 -7.91
C LYS A 279 10.68 0.96 -8.52
N LEU A 280 10.91 0.50 -9.75
CA LEU A 280 10.02 -0.49 -10.38
C LEU A 280 10.05 -1.84 -9.65
N ALA A 281 11.23 -2.30 -9.25
CA ALA A 281 11.38 -3.53 -8.45
C ALA A 281 10.68 -3.42 -7.08
N ALA A 282 10.83 -2.28 -6.41
CA ALA A 282 10.22 -2.03 -5.11
C ALA A 282 8.67 -1.94 -5.20
N VAL A 283 8.13 -1.27 -6.23
CA VAL A 283 6.68 -1.21 -6.46
C VAL A 283 6.12 -2.59 -6.81
N ARG A 284 6.87 -3.40 -7.58
CA ARG A 284 6.49 -4.80 -7.82
C ARG A 284 6.40 -5.57 -6.50
N ALA A 285 7.43 -5.51 -5.66
CA ALA A 285 7.44 -6.17 -4.36
C ALA A 285 6.26 -5.70 -3.49
N TYR A 286 5.95 -4.39 -3.49
CA TYR A 286 4.78 -3.86 -2.79
C TYR A 286 3.46 -4.49 -3.24
N HIS A 287 3.26 -4.70 -4.55
CA HIS A 287 2.07 -5.37 -5.08
C HIS A 287 2.04 -6.87 -4.81
N GLU A 288 3.19 -7.54 -4.73
CA GLU A 288 3.29 -8.96 -4.37
C GLU A 288 3.00 -9.17 -2.86
N TRP A 289 3.38 -8.23 -2.01
CA TRP A 289 3.35 -8.38 -0.55
C TRP A 289 2.19 -7.67 0.17
N VAL A 290 1.45 -6.79 -0.51
CA VAL A 290 0.34 -6.06 0.10
C VAL A 290 -0.94 -6.35 -0.68
N PRO A 291 -2.09 -6.60 0.00
CA PRO A 291 -3.39 -6.82 -0.64
C PRO A 291 -3.98 -5.50 -1.17
N VAL A 292 -3.31 -4.89 -2.16
CA VAL A 292 -3.79 -3.71 -2.88
C VAL A 292 -4.20 -4.09 -4.30
N CYS A 293 -5.24 -3.46 -4.81
CA CYS A 293 -5.66 -3.58 -6.19
C CYS A 293 -4.74 -2.76 -7.11
N GLN A 294 -4.57 -3.23 -8.34
CA GLN A 294 -4.03 -2.41 -9.41
C GLN A 294 -5.14 -1.49 -9.91
N VAL A 295 -4.90 -0.18 -9.88
CA VAL A 295 -5.94 0.83 -10.20
C VAL A 295 -6.02 1.12 -11.71
N SER A 296 -4.90 0.94 -12.41
CA SER A 296 -4.75 1.16 -13.84
C SER A 296 -3.79 0.11 -14.37
N ALA A 297 -4.17 -0.60 -15.42
CA ALA A 297 -3.21 -1.43 -16.13
C ALA A 297 -2.15 -0.56 -16.80
N ASP A 298 -2.51 0.58 -17.38
CA ASP A 298 -1.64 1.44 -18.18
C ASP A 298 -0.75 2.42 -17.39
N ASN A 299 -0.97 2.57 -16.08
CA ASN A 299 -0.29 3.59 -15.28
C ASN A 299 0.56 2.96 -14.17
N LYS A 300 1.88 3.00 -14.40
CA LYS A 300 2.86 2.19 -13.70
C LYS A 300 2.84 2.36 -12.18
N LEU A 301 2.81 3.61 -11.74
CA LEU A 301 3.04 3.95 -10.34
C LEU A 301 1.75 4.38 -9.65
N ARG A 302 0.60 4.19 -10.30
CA ARG A 302 -0.69 4.70 -9.82
C ARG A 302 -1.26 3.79 -8.73
N ILE A 303 -1.16 4.28 -7.50
CA ILE A 303 -1.76 3.63 -6.31
C ILE A 303 -2.89 4.42 -5.66
N TRP A 304 -3.06 5.71 -5.99
CA TRP A 304 -4.12 6.53 -5.41
C TRP A 304 -5.51 6.06 -5.83
N ARG A 305 -6.45 6.09 -4.88
CA ARG A 305 -7.76 5.46 -5.00
C ARG A 305 -8.77 6.08 -4.03
N ASN A 306 -10.05 5.86 -4.27
CA ASN A 306 -11.12 6.36 -3.42
C ASN A 306 -12.06 5.23 -3.00
N PHE A 307 -12.36 5.14 -1.71
CA PHE A 307 -13.31 4.19 -1.14
C PHE A 307 -14.59 4.94 -0.75
N GLN A 308 -15.68 4.59 -1.42
CA GLN A 308 -16.99 5.21 -1.24
C GLN A 308 -17.78 4.45 -0.18
N ILE A 309 -17.59 4.79 1.09
CA ILE A 309 -18.20 4.08 2.22
C ILE A 309 -19.55 4.74 2.50
N SER A 310 -20.58 4.28 1.80
CA SER A 310 -21.96 4.81 1.90
C SER A 310 -22.03 6.30 1.54
N LYS A 311 -23.14 6.94 1.93
CA LYS A 311 -23.23 8.40 2.02
C LYS A 311 -22.55 8.95 3.28
N LEU A 312 -21.97 8.10 4.14
CA LEU A 312 -21.22 8.57 5.30
C LEU A 312 -19.92 9.24 4.88
N LEU A 313 -19.02 8.54 4.18
CA LEU A 313 -17.69 9.08 3.88
C LEU A 313 -17.08 8.57 2.59
N ASP A 314 -16.23 9.41 2.00
CA ASP A 314 -15.25 9.05 0.98
C ASP A 314 -13.87 9.01 1.61
N LEU A 315 -13.16 7.89 1.54
CA LEU A 315 -11.75 7.79 1.92
C LEU A 315 -10.90 7.81 0.65
N THR A 316 -10.34 8.98 0.35
CA THR A 316 -9.47 9.25 -0.78
C THR A 316 -8.01 9.12 -0.38
N MET A 317 -7.35 8.05 -0.82
CA MET A 317 -5.94 7.76 -0.56
C MET A 317 -5.09 8.35 -1.69
N LEU A 318 -4.15 9.23 -1.36
CA LEU A 318 -3.23 9.88 -2.30
C LEU A 318 -1.86 9.21 -2.29
N ASP A 319 -1.16 9.26 -3.43
CA ASP A 319 0.29 9.12 -3.49
C ASP A 319 0.92 10.52 -3.56
N THR A 320 1.81 10.84 -2.64
CA THR A 320 2.53 12.13 -2.59
C THR A 320 4.04 11.96 -2.65
N ARG A 321 4.51 10.78 -3.08
CA ARG A 321 5.91 10.40 -2.98
C ARG A 321 6.40 9.61 -4.17
N GLN A 322 5.78 8.47 -4.45
CA GLN A 322 6.32 7.51 -5.39
C GLN A 322 5.80 7.73 -6.80
N TYR A 323 4.65 8.35 -7.00
CA TYR A 323 4.18 8.58 -8.37
C TYR A 323 5.15 9.46 -9.15
N ASP A 324 5.22 10.76 -8.83
CA ASP A 324 5.99 11.70 -9.65
C ASP A 324 6.32 13.01 -8.93
N ARG A 325 6.66 12.92 -7.64
CA ARG A 325 7.05 14.07 -6.83
C ARG A 325 8.30 14.75 -7.40
N ASP A 326 8.26 16.07 -7.55
CA ASP A 326 9.43 16.87 -7.92
C ASP A 326 10.54 16.87 -6.86
N LEU A 327 11.75 17.31 -7.23
CA LEU A 327 12.90 17.37 -6.35
C LEU A 327 12.51 17.94 -4.98
N THR A 328 12.74 17.16 -3.93
CA THR A 328 12.43 17.50 -2.54
C THR A 328 13.71 17.90 -1.80
N ASP A 329 13.56 18.32 -0.54
CA ASP A 329 14.67 18.42 0.40
C ASP A 329 15.35 17.04 0.58
N LEU A 330 16.65 17.00 0.32
CA LEU A 330 17.59 15.88 0.42
C LEU A 330 18.67 16.17 1.48
N TYR A 331 18.37 17.05 2.44
CA TYR A 331 19.23 17.55 3.53
C TYR A 331 20.36 18.48 3.11
N TYR A 332 21.07 18.17 2.02
CA TYR A 332 22.17 19.00 1.53
C TYR A 332 21.70 20.15 0.61
N ASN A 333 20.47 20.08 0.10
CA ASN A 333 19.92 21.04 -0.87
C ASN A 333 18.81 21.93 -0.30
N THR A 334 18.56 21.93 1.01
CA THR A 334 17.47 22.69 1.66
C THR A 334 17.42 24.15 1.22
N GLN A 335 18.57 24.84 1.19
CA GLN A 335 18.62 26.24 0.77
C GLN A 335 18.16 26.43 -0.67
N TYR A 336 18.54 25.51 -1.57
CA TYR A 336 18.09 25.53 -2.97
C TYR A 336 16.60 25.23 -3.08
N ILE A 337 16.09 24.24 -2.34
CA ILE A 337 14.65 23.94 -2.35
C ILE A 337 13.82 25.14 -1.89
N ASN A 338 14.31 25.91 -0.92
CA ASN A 338 13.65 27.13 -0.48
C ASN A 338 13.57 28.17 -1.60
N THR A 339 14.59 28.32 -2.46
CA THR A 339 14.55 29.28 -3.58
C THR A 339 13.57 28.90 -4.68
N ILE A 340 13.31 27.60 -4.87
CA ILE A 340 12.38 27.09 -5.89
C ILE A 340 11.01 26.68 -5.31
N SER A 341 10.78 26.84 -4.01
CA SER A 341 9.55 26.40 -3.32
C SER A 341 8.27 27.07 -3.83
N SER A 342 8.37 28.31 -4.30
CA SER A 342 7.24 29.10 -4.80
C SER A 342 6.98 28.94 -6.31
N PHE A 343 7.75 28.09 -7.01
CA PHE A 343 7.59 27.92 -8.45
C PHE A 343 6.31 27.13 -8.76
N ALA A 344 5.42 27.75 -9.54
CA ALA A 344 4.11 27.18 -9.89
C ALA A 344 4.19 25.85 -10.66
N ASN A 345 5.29 25.58 -11.37
CA ASN A 345 5.46 24.34 -12.13
C ASN A 345 5.92 23.16 -11.27
N ARG A 346 6.16 23.37 -9.97
CA ARG A 346 6.49 22.26 -9.06
C ARG A 346 5.22 21.59 -8.59
N SER A 347 5.21 20.26 -8.60
CA SER A 347 4.08 19.48 -8.13
C SER A 347 4.51 18.32 -7.23
N LEU A 348 3.62 18.02 -6.29
CA LEU A 348 3.70 16.87 -5.39
C LEU A 348 2.96 15.65 -5.98
N THR A 349 1.85 15.90 -6.66
CA THR A 349 0.85 14.89 -7.09
C THR A 349 0.63 14.86 -8.62
N ARG A 350 1.17 15.83 -9.37
CA ARG A 350 0.92 16.11 -10.80
C ARG A 350 -0.53 16.53 -11.13
N PRO A 351 -0.74 17.24 -12.26
CA PRO A 351 -2.07 17.65 -12.71
C PRO A 351 -3.07 16.50 -12.89
N GLU A 352 -2.60 15.29 -13.20
CA GLU A 352 -3.46 14.11 -13.41
C GLU A 352 -4.16 13.67 -12.12
N GLN A 353 -3.40 13.51 -11.03
CA GLN A 353 -3.96 13.14 -9.73
C GLN A 353 -4.78 14.30 -9.14
N GLU A 354 -4.35 15.54 -9.38
CA GLU A 354 -5.07 16.75 -8.97
C GLU A 354 -6.46 16.84 -9.64
N ALA A 355 -6.52 16.67 -10.96
CA ALA A 355 -7.78 16.65 -11.69
C ALA A 355 -8.65 15.45 -11.29
N TRP A 356 -8.05 14.27 -11.07
CA TRP A 356 -8.76 13.10 -10.55
C TRP A 356 -9.35 13.36 -9.16
N LEU A 357 -8.61 14.02 -8.27
CA LEU A 357 -9.05 14.34 -6.92
C LEU A 357 -10.24 15.32 -6.95
N GLN A 358 -10.15 16.35 -7.78
CA GLN A 358 -11.25 17.31 -7.99
C GLN A 358 -12.52 16.59 -8.46
N ASN A 359 -12.42 15.79 -9.52
CA ASN A 359 -13.55 15.00 -10.03
C ASN A 359 -14.12 14.06 -8.95
N THR A 360 -13.26 13.48 -8.11
CA THR A 360 -13.68 12.62 -7.00
C THR A 360 -14.50 13.39 -5.97
N PHE A 361 -14.13 14.63 -5.66
CA PHE A 361 -14.88 15.48 -4.72
C PHE A 361 -16.21 15.96 -5.29
N ASP A 362 -16.25 16.32 -6.57
CA ASP A 362 -17.49 16.68 -7.26
C ASP A 362 -18.47 15.50 -7.25
N GLN A 363 -17.98 14.28 -7.53
CA GLN A 363 -18.78 13.06 -7.46
C GLN A 363 -19.26 12.76 -6.03
N SER A 364 -18.38 12.92 -5.04
CA SER A 364 -18.73 12.76 -3.61
C SER A 364 -19.82 13.76 -3.19
N GLN A 365 -19.72 15.01 -3.65
CA GLN A 365 -20.74 16.04 -3.42
C GLN A 365 -22.07 15.68 -4.07
N ALA A 366 -22.05 15.33 -5.35
CA ALA A 366 -23.23 14.94 -6.10
C ALA A 366 -23.93 13.72 -5.47
N ARG A 367 -23.17 12.78 -4.92
CA ARG A 367 -23.71 11.62 -4.18
C ARG A 367 -24.35 12.00 -2.84
N GLY A 368 -23.97 13.14 -2.27
CA GLY A 368 -24.39 13.58 -0.96
C GLY A 368 -23.64 12.87 0.18
N ALA A 369 -22.35 12.59 -0.01
CA ALA A 369 -21.52 12.07 1.07
C ALA A 369 -21.28 13.14 2.15
N VAL A 370 -21.35 12.73 3.42
CA VAL A 370 -21.21 13.65 4.57
C VAL A 370 -19.75 14.07 4.76
N TRP A 371 -18.82 13.11 4.76
CA TRP A 371 -17.40 13.34 5.00
C TRP A 371 -16.55 13.05 3.76
N ARG A 372 -15.55 13.89 3.52
CA ARG A 372 -14.43 13.59 2.61
C ARG A 372 -13.17 13.48 3.43
N ILE A 373 -12.52 12.32 3.39
CA ILE A 373 -11.32 12.02 4.16
C ILE A 373 -10.17 11.79 3.19
N ILE A 374 -9.08 12.54 3.33
CA ILE A 374 -7.89 12.43 2.48
C ILE A 374 -6.78 11.75 3.27
N GLY A 375 -6.34 10.57 2.85
CA GLY A 375 -5.16 9.90 3.38
C GLY A 375 -3.91 10.25 2.57
N SER A 376 -2.84 10.69 3.22
CA SER A 376 -1.58 11.06 2.57
C SER A 376 -0.36 10.77 3.44
N SER A 377 0.78 10.47 2.80
CA SER A 377 2.06 10.24 3.47
C SER A 377 2.76 11.54 3.91
N SER A 378 2.26 12.71 3.53
CA SER A 378 2.88 14.01 3.81
C SER A 378 1.83 15.00 4.35
N HIS A 379 2.25 15.90 5.24
CA HIS A 379 1.40 17.00 5.71
C HIS A 379 0.84 17.82 4.56
N ASN A 380 -0.45 18.11 4.62
CA ASN A 380 -1.23 18.60 3.48
C ASN A 380 -1.67 20.07 3.62
N SER A 381 -1.43 20.70 4.78
CA SER A 381 -1.98 22.02 5.15
C SER A 381 -1.67 23.14 4.14
N THR A 382 -0.56 23.08 3.40
CA THR A 382 -0.17 24.14 2.43
C THR A 382 -0.15 23.71 0.97
N SER A 383 0.07 22.43 0.65
CA SER A 383 0.15 21.96 -0.75
C SER A 383 -1.23 21.75 -1.39
N LEU A 384 -2.24 21.32 -0.62
CA LEU A 384 -3.63 21.20 -1.09
C LEU A 384 -4.43 22.49 -0.92
N GLY A 385 -3.90 23.45 -0.16
CA GLY A 385 -4.27 24.88 -0.10
C GLY A 385 -4.74 25.46 -1.43
N GLY A 386 -3.84 25.46 -2.41
CA GLY A 386 -4.09 26.05 -3.71
C GLY A 386 -5.09 25.26 -4.57
N LEU A 387 -5.16 23.94 -4.41
CA LEU A 387 -6.08 23.05 -5.13
C LEU A 387 -7.53 23.24 -4.67
N ILE A 388 -7.72 23.52 -3.38
CA ILE A 388 -9.03 23.74 -2.77
C ILE A 388 -9.52 25.18 -3.02
N SER A 389 -8.64 26.18 -3.01
CA SER A 389 -9.03 27.59 -3.18
C SER A 389 -9.25 28.04 -4.63
N THR A 390 -8.62 27.41 -5.63
CA THR A 390 -8.72 27.85 -7.04
C THR A 390 -10.02 27.46 -7.74
N HIS A 391 -10.78 26.49 -7.22
CA HIS A 391 -12.00 25.97 -7.86
C HIS A 391 -13.20 25.86 -6.89
N GLY A 392 -13.16 26.62 -5.79
CA GLY A 392 -13.92 26.49 -4.54
C GLY A 392 -15.46 26.64 -4.54
N THR A 393 -16.19 26.19 -5.57
CA THR A 393 -17.66 26.13 -5.49
C THR A 393 -18.20 24.81 -4.94
N ALA A 394 -17.45 23.70 -5.05
CA ALA A 394 -17.88 22.38 -4.58
C ALA A 394 -17.50 22.04 -3.12
N ILE A 395 -16.41 22.61 -2.60
CA ILE A 395 -15.81 22.21 -1.32
C ILE A 395 -16.32 23.04 -0.13
N ALA A 396 -16.84 24.24 -0.38
CA ALA A 396 -17.15 25.26 0.62
C ALA A 396 -18.33 24.96 1.59
N ARG A 397 -18.92 23.75 1.59
CA ARG A 397 -20.12 23.43 2.41
C ARG A 397 -20.13 22.05 3.06
N THR A 398 -18.99 21.37 3.15
CA THR A 398 -18.95 19.96 3.61
C THR A 398 -17.76 19.66 4.50
N ALA A 399 -17.93 18.72 5.44
CA ALA A 399 -16.91 18.39 6.43
C ALA A 399 -15.74 17.62 5.77
N LEU A 400 -14.57 18.26 5.76
CA LEU A 400 -13.32 17.73 5.20
C LEU A 400 -12.39 17.27 6.34
N ALA A 401 -11.80 16.09 6.21
CA ALA A 401 -10.77 15.62 7.12
C ALA A 401 -9.51 15.19 6.35
N PHE A 402 -8.35 15.53 6.87
CA PHE A 402 -7.07 15.06 6.38
C PHE A 402 -6.46 14.08 7.40
N LEU A 403 -5.96 12.97 6.91
CA LEU A 403 -5.17 12.01 7.67
C LEU A 403 -3.76 12.06 7.11
N THR A 404 -2.81 12.56 7.91
CA THR A 404 -1.43 12.74 7.46
C THR A 404 -0.42 12.15 8.44
N ILE A 405 0.76 11.86 7.91
CA ILE A 405 1.93 11.45 8.70
C ILE A 405 2.61 12.71 9.22
N SER A 406 2.76 12.79 10.54
CA SER A 406 3.58 13.83 11.14
C SER A 406 5.06 13.51 10.90
N ASN A 407 5.64 13.98 9.79
CA ASN A 407 7.09 13.90 9.56
C ASN A 407 7.71 15.19 8.96
N ARG A 408 6.89 16.21 8.67
CA ARG A 408 7.37 17.52 8.19
C ARG A 408 6.53 18.67 8.71
N THR A 409 6.96 19.39 9.74
CA THR A 409 6.59 20.81 9.80
C THR A 409 7.20 21.46 8.56
N THR A 410 6.38 21.97 7.65
CA THR A 410 6.85 22.92 6.65
C THR A 410 7.48 24.09 7.40
N SER A 411 8.81 24.13 7.49
CA SER A 411 9.50 25.23 8.14
C SER A 411 9.28 26.47 7.29
N ARG A 412 8.26 27.25 7.62
CA ARG A 412 8.18 28.64 7.21
C ARG A 412 8.93 29.48 8.23
N THR A 413 10.21 29.19 8.46
CA THR A 413 11.08 30.09 9.23
C THR A 413 11.44 31.29 8.38
N ARG A 414 10.48 32.21 8.24
CA ARG A 414 10.76 33.59 7.90
C ARG A 414 11.30 34.27 9.16
N SER A 415 12.56 34.00 9.51
CA SER A 415 13.25 34.80 10.51
C SER A 415 14.71 35.01 10.13
N SER A 416 14.93 36.18 9.55
CA SER A 416 16.18 36.91 9.54
C SER A 416 16.72 37.09 10.97
N SER A 417 17.80 36.39 11.33
CA SER A 417 18.91 36.95 12.13
C SER A 417 20.13 36.02 12.15
N PRO A 418 21.36 36.55 12.03
CA PRO A 418 22.58 35.76 12.06
C PRO A 418 23.03 35.52 13.51
N ALA A 419 22.99 34.29 14.00
CA ALA A 419 23.66 33.92 15.25
C ALA A 419 25.02 33.30 14.94
N THR A 420 26.04 34.13 15.04
CA THR A 420 27.46 33.79 14.99
C THR A 420 27.80 32.77 16.08
N ARG A 421 28.45 31.64 15.74
CA ARG A 421 29.20 30.84 16.72
C ARG A 421 30.58 30.48 16.18
N THR A 422 31.60 30.99 16.88
CA THR A 422 33.04 30.87 16.62
C THR A 422 33.54 29.42 16.73
N PRO A 423 34.63 29.08 16.00
CA PRO A 423 35.19 27.72 15.97
C PRO A 423 36.27 27.54 17.05
N THR A 424 36.15 26.49 17.86
CA THR A 424 37.27 25.93 18.63
C THR A 424 37.26 24.43 18.41
N GLY A 425 38.34 23.91 17.81
CA GLY A 425 38.41 22.56 17.25
C GLY A 425 39.03 21.50 18.17
N SER A 426 38.83 20.23 17.78
CA SER A 426 39.80 19.12 17.69
C SER A 426 39.04 17.83 17.27
N PRO A 427 39.64 16.88 16.54
CA PRO A 427 38.93 15.99 15.62
C PRO A 427 38.71 14.58 16.18
N THR A 428 37.45 14.15 16.27
CA THR A 428 37.08 12.73 16.41
C THR A 428 35.70 12.48 15.80
N SER A 429 35.64 11.71 14.70
CA SER A 429 34.46 11.13 14.01
C SER A 429 33.32 12.07 13.56
N PRO A 430 32.77 11.92 12.33
CA PRO A 430 31.72 12.78 11.83
C PRO A 430 30.38 12.36 12.46
N ILE A 431 30.11 12.86 13.66
CA ILE A 431 28.80 12.84 14.30
C ILE A 431 28.00 13.99 13.68
N CYS A 432 26.84 13.65 13.13
CA CYS A 432 25.85 14.54 12.51
C CYS A 432 25.61 15.82 13.33
N PRO A 433 25.78 17.03 12.76
CA PRO A 433 25.35 18.25 13.42
C PRO A 433 23.92 18.67 12.98
N SER A 434 23.04 18.76 13.98
CA SER A 434 21.85 19.64 14.11
C SER A 434 20.78 19.62 13.01
N LEU A 435 19.69 18.92 13.36
CA LEU A 435 18.40 18.82 12.66
C LEU A 435 17.48 20.04 12.93
N PRO A 436 16.63 20.47 11.98
CA PRO A 436 15.30 20.99 12.29
C PRO A 436 14.32 19.81 12.54
N PRO A 437 13.35 19.94 13.45
CA PRO A 437 12.62 18.80 14.01
C PRO A 437 11.59 18.19 13.02
N PRO A 438 11.67 16.89 12.69
CA PRO A 438 10.50 16.08 12.40
C PRO A 438 9.68 15.92 13.69
N ALA A 439 8.50 16.53 13.73
CA ALA A 439 7.52 16.24 14.76
C ALA A 439 6.88 14.90 14.42
N HIS A 440 7.08 13.84 15.23
CA HIS A 440 6.17 12.70 15.28
C HIS A 440 5.23 12.94 16.46
N HIS A 441 4.25 13.83 16.28
CA HIS A 441 3.32 14.23 17.33
C HIS A 441 1.89 14.10 16.83
N ARG A 442 0.98 13.78 17.76
CA ARG A 442 -0.46 13.79 17.49
C ARG A 442 -0.93 15.24 17.58
N SER A 443 -1.35 15.81 16.46
CA SER A 443 -1.89 17.16 16.46
C SER A 443 -3.11 17.23 15.55
N PRO A 444 -4.29 17.60 16.08
CA PRO A 444 -5.35 18.12 15.25
C PRO A 444 -5.03 19.57 14.87
N SER A 445 -5.23 19.96 13.61
CA SER A 445 -5.20 21.36 13.18
C SER A 445 -6.43 21.67 12.33
N SER A 446 -6.99 22.88 12.46
CA SER A 446 -8.10 23.30 11.60
C SER A 446 -7.55 23.81 10.27
N TYR A 447 -8.28 23.51 9.19
CA TYR A 447 -7.88 23.91 7.84
C TYR A 447 -8.72 25.10 7.37
N THR A 448 -8.05 26.14 6.88
CA THR A 448 -8.66 27.41 6.43
C THR A 448 -8.36 27.67 4.96
N ASP A 449 -9.24 28.37 4.26
CA ASP A 449 -8.92 28.85 2.90
C ASP A 449 -7.69 29.78 2.96
N PRO A 450 -6.59 29.48 2.24
CA PRO A 450 -5.43 30.35 2.18
C PRO A 450 -5.73 31.75 1.60
N ASN A 451 -6.88 31.95 0.95
CA ASN A 451 -7.33 33.24 0.42
C ASN A 451 -8.39 33.96 1.28
N ASP A 452 -8.93 33.33 2.33
CA ASP A 452 -9.89 33.94 3.25
C ASP A 452 -9.40 33.83 4.70
N THR A 453 -8.41 34.65 5.04
CA THR A 453 -7.88 34.76 6.42
C THR A 453 -8.70 35.68 7.32
N ALA A 454 -9.82 36.24 6.83
CA ALA A 454 -10.61 37.21 7.58
C ALA A 454 -11.70 36.57 8.46
N ASN A 455 -12.11 35.34 8.13
CA ASN A 455 -13.26 34.67 8.73
C ASN A 455 -12.92 33.42 9.58
N TYR A 456 -11.64 33.08 9.75
CA TYR A 456 -11.22 31.99 10.62
C TYR A 456 -10.96 32.46 12.05
N ASP A 457 -11.63 31.84 13.01
CA ASP A 457 -11.37 32.02 14.44
C ASP A 457 -10.61 30.80 15.00
N PRO A 458 -9.32 30.92 15.33
CA PRO A 458 -8.53 29.82 15.88
C PRO A 458 -8.94 29.41 17.29
N ALA A 459 -9.66 30.25 18.04
CA ALA A 459 -10.14 29.90 19.38
C ALA A 459 -11.38 28.99 19.33
N THR A 460 -12.19 29.11 18.27
CA THR A 460 -13.47 28.39 18.13
C THR A 460 -13.51 27.40 16.97
N GLY A 461 -12.59 27.52 16.01
CA GLY A 461 -12.61 26.80 14.74
C GLY A 461 -13.65 27.32 13.74
N GLU A 462 -14.36 28.42 14.05
CA GLU A 462 -15.33 29.01 13.13
C GLU A 462 -14.62 29.44 11.83
N GLY A 463 -15.22 29.17 10.68
CA GLY A 463 -14.62 29.43 9.36
C GLY A 463 -13.68 28.32 8.85
N ALA A 464 -13.44 27.26 9.62
CA ALA A 464 -12.68 26.11 9.15
C ALA A 464 -13.42 25.33 8.04
N LEU A 465 -12.69 24.99 6.98
CA LEU A 465 -13.17 24.12 5.88
C LEU A 465 -12.97 22.63 6.21
N GLY A 466 -12.11 22.30 7.17
CA GLY A 466 -11.83 20.93 7.57
C GLY A 466 -10.89 20.81 8.77
N VAL A 467 -10.52 19.57 9.09
CA VAL A 467 -9.59 19.22 10.18
C VAL A 467 -8.50 18.29 9.67
N GLU A 468 -7.25 18.49 10.07
CA GLU A 468 -6.15 17.56 9.81
C GLU A 468 -5.81 16.81 11.09
N PHE A 469 -5.76 15.48 11.02
CA PHE A 469 -5.28 14.60 12.07
C PHE A 469 -3.90 14.07 11.69
N ALA A 470 -2.87 14.59 12.35
CA ALA A 470 -1.52 14.08 12.20
C ALA A 470 -1.32 12.88 13.14
N GLY A 471 -1.06 11.70 12.55
CA GLY A 471 -0.82 10.45 13.28
C GLY A 471 0.63 10.31 13.76
N THR A 472 0.83 9.59 14.87
CA THR A 472 2.17 9.19 15.33
C THR A 472 2.66 7.96 14.54
N ALA A 473 3.98 7.79 14.50
CA ALA A 473 4.62 6.59 13.98
C ALA A 473 4.27 5.35 14.82
N VAL A 474 4.22 4.18 14.17
CA VAL A 474 4.09 2.86 14.82
C VAL A 474 5.35 2.55 15.61
N THR A 475 6.53 2.73 15.00
CA THR A 475 7.83 2.52 15.66
C THR A 475 8.92 3.51 15.27
N SER A 476 8.80 4.23 14.14
CA SER A 476 9.86 5.16 13.71
C SER A 476 10.15 6.23 14.77
N THR A 477 11.42 6.53 14.95
CA THR A 477 11.87 7.48 15.99
C THR A 477 11.81 8.92 15.53
N SER A 478 11.55 9.82 16.47
CA SER A 478 11.59 11.27 16.20
C SER A 478 12.98 11.82 16.44
N ALA A 479 13.24 13.03 15.95
CA ALA A 479 14.46 13.77 16.29
C ALA A 479 14.58 14.07 17.80
N PHE A 480 13.51 13.89 18.57
CA PHE A 480 13.50 14.02 20.02
C PHE A 480 13.85 12.70 20.76
N GLY A 481 14.16 11.65 20.01
CA GLY A 481 14.56 10.34 20.52
C GLY A 481 13.39 9.37 20.78
N PRO A 482 13.69 8.08 21.02
CA PRO A 482 12.70 7.07 21.37
C PRO A 482 12.22 7.21 22.83
N GLY A 483 11.04 6.67 23.14
CA GLY A 483 10.56 6.49 24.52
C GLY A 483 10.00 7.74 25.20
N MET A 484 9.70 8.80 24.45
CA MET A 484 9.06 9.99 24.99
C MET A 484 7.63 9.70 25.46
N GLY A 485 7.36 9.97 26.74
CA GLY A 485 6.01 9.84 27.28
C GLY A 485 5.06 10.94 26.77
N PRO A 486 3.73 10.70 26.76
CA PRO A 486 2.75 11.65 26.22
C PRO A 486 2.88 13.08 26.76
N ALA A 487 3.04 13.26 28.07
CA ALA A 487 3.17 14.60 28.67
C ALA A 487 4.41 15.38 28.17
N ALA A 488 5.52 14.69 27.92
CA ALA A 488 6.72 15.32 27.36
C ALA A 488 6.52 15.68 25.88
N ALA A 489 5.83 14.80 25.14
CA ALA A 489 5.46 15.04 23.76
C ALA A 489 4.49 16.23 23.62
N ASP A 490 3.51 16.34 24.51
CA ASP A 490 2.53 17.44 24.54
C ASP A 490 3.20 18.79 24.81
N ASN A 491 4.19 18.83 25.71
CA ASN A 491 4.96 20.05 25.96
C ASN A 491 5.73 20.53 24.72
N ILE A 492 6.34 19.60 23.97
CA ILE A 492 7.05 19.92 22.73
C ILE A 492 6.08 20.36 21.65
N SER A 493 4.96 19.66 21.49
CA SER A 493 3.89 20.03 20.55
C SER A 493 3.37 21.44 20.85
N THR A 494 3.09 21.75 22.12
CA THR A 494 2.65 23.08 22.55
C THR A 494 3.66 24.16 22.19
N ALA A 495 4.96 23.90 22.40
CA ALA A 495 6.02 24.84 22.03
C ALA A 495 6.14 25.04 20.51
N LEU A 496 5.94 23.99 19.71
CA LEU A 496 5.94 24.06 18.25
C LEU A 496 4.73 24.84 17.71
N VAL A 497 3.54 24.60 18.28
CA VAL A 497 2.31 25.33 17.94
C VAL A 497 2.41 26.81 18.30
N ALA A 498 3.11 27.15 19.38
CA ALA A 498 3.34 28.54 19.79
C ALA A 498 4.44 29.27 19.00
N ALA A 499 5.20 28.57 18.13
CA ALA A 499 6.30 29.17 17.40
C ALA A 499 5.80 30.10 16.26
N PRO A 500 6.43 31.28 16.05
CA PRO A 500 6.08 32.18 14.94
C PRO A 500 6.20 31.49 13.58
N GLY A 501 5.19 31.65 12.71
CA GLY A 501 5.11 30.99 11.40
C GLY A 501 4.35 29.66 11.38
N ASN A 502 3.88 29.18 12.54
CA ASN A 502 3.05 27.98 12.69
C ASN A 502 1.59 28.33 13.05
N GLU A 503 1.12 29.53 12.72
CA GLU A 503 -0.23 30.01 13.09
C GLU A 503 -1.36 29.14 12.51
N GLN A 504 -1.09 28.36 11.46
CA GLN A 504 -2.04 27.40 10.85
C GLN A 504 -2.08 26.04 11.57
N LEU A 505 -1.21 25.79 12.55
CA LEU A 505 -1.25 24.60 13.40
C LEU A 505 -2.13 24.80 14.65
N GLN A 506 -2.66 26.01 14.85
CA GLN A 506 -3.64 26.40 15.87
C GLN A 506 -5.04 26.35 15.25
#